data_AF-T0CXP9-F1
#
_entry.id   AF-T0CXP9-F1
#
_cell.length_a   1.000
_cell.length_b   1.000
_cell.length_c   1.000
_cell.angle_alpha   90.00
_cell.angle_beta   90.00
_cell.angle_gamma   90.00
#
_symmetry.space_group_name_H-M   'P 1'
#
loop_
_entity.id
_entity.type
_entity.pdbx_description
1 polymer ?
#
loop_
_entity_poly.entity_id
_entity_poly.type
_entity_poly.pdbx_seq_one_letter_code
_entity_poly.pdbx_strand_id
1 'polypeptide(L)'
;MKRYVLSSSLGVVVAAGLALTPMVTPVAAAASPQYKMEKKTIVLNGKTISQPYGFTYNNTTYMPIWYVEQGLTQLGITSSWKNNVWNLQVPSTMTVDKSNIQVGSGKISLEINGQLMHKVNGIAAVDPASGKATTFIPIWYTQQLLSRVGITAPWDGTTWTLNAPTKVTPPPALPANEVPVWQVLQQVESAFGISAKASGTSSYSDIATTDSHFAVVQTAISKHIYTPPSSTHSGAYDAMSVGGIDQVLWNAYGLTDASFEPGGAPFAWANDTGLNPSGVQTSDLLSPQELSEIVSNIAHHQTGFVKLDADTYQVEYPIRDEATATFNGDSAGGQPFFTSNQDVQNAIIQTYQFFDSIQVTNENGTWVLTMPSEGATSWFSYTTTLGQIQYERPGDTTWSTTDVLDSRDLGLAADDSIRVKLPTSSSISISMNQMLPDLGGTVVLGEIQVAVENGALSVQRIDISS
;
A
#
# COMPACT_ATOMS: atom_id res chain seq x y z
N MET A 1 -32.64 -8.64 -27.29
CA MET A 1 -31.41 -7.83 -27.39
C MET A 1 -30.60 -8.30 -28.58
N LYS A 2 -30.34 -7.40 -29.54
CA LYS A 2 -29.70 -7.70 -30.83
C LYS A 2 -28.18 -7.80 -30.66
N ARG A 3 -27.61 -8.94 -31.07
CA ARG A 3 -26.17 -9.16 -31.24
C ARG A 3 -25.71 -8.50 -32.54
N TYR A 4 -24.70 -7.63 -32.48
CA TYR A 4 -23.96 -7.19 -33.66
C TYR A 4 -22.57 -7.80 -33.63
N VAL A 5 -22.35 -8.76 -34.54
CA VAL A 5 -21.03 -9.24 -34.96
C VAL A 5 -20.67 -8.38 -36.17
N LEU A 6 -19.55 -7.65 -36.11
CA LEU A 6 -18.98 -6.97 -37.25
C LEU A 6 -17.63 -7.60 -37.57
N SER A 7 -17.68 -8.56 -38.49
CA SER A 7 -16.57 -8.98 -39.33
C SER A 7 -16.42 -7.98 -40.47
N SER A 8 -15.22 -7.43 -40.64
CA SER A 8 -14.89 -6.61 -41.82
C SER A 8 -13.54 -7.04 -42.39
N SER A 9 -13.61 -7.77 -43.49
CA SER A 9 -12.57 -8.02 -44.47
C SER A 9 -12.43 -6.80 -45.40
N LEU A 10 -11.22 -6.26 -45.51
CA LEU A 10 -10.75 -5.43 -46.62
C LEU A 10 -9.44 -6.08 -47.10
N GLY A 11 -9.22 -6.42 -48.38
CA GLY A 11 -9.58 -5.69 -49.58
C GLY A 11 -8.29 -5.10 -50.17
N VAL A 12 -7.41 -5.95 -50.70
CA VAL A 12 -6.13 -5.54 -51.31
C VAL A 12 -6.41 -4.91 -52.68
N VAL A 13 -6.08 -3.61 -52.83
CA VAL A 13 -6.01 -2.92 -54.12
C VAL A 13 -4.54 -2.58 -54.38
N VAL A 14 -3.96 -3.22 -55.40
CA VAL A 14 -2.63 -2.90 -55.93
C VAL A 14 -2.77 -1.78 -56.95
N ALA A 15 -2.32 -0.57 -56.60
CA ALA A 15 -2.19 0.55 -57.52
C ALA A 15 -0.71 0.80 -57.81
N ALA A 16 -0.28 0.53 -59.04
CA ALA A 16 1.06 0.83 -59.53
C ALA A 16 1.18 2.34 -59.82
N GLY A 17 1.79 3.08 -58.89
CA GLY A 17 2.15 4.49 -59.06
C GLY A 17 3.62 4.65 -59.45
N LEU A 18 3.87 5.20 -60.64
CA LEU A 18 5.19 5.66 -61.10
C LEU A 18 5.64 6.84 -60.22
N ALA A 19 6.58 6.60 -59.29
CA ALA A 19 7.22 7.65 -58.50
C ALA A 19 8.44 8.20 -59.26
N LEU A 20 8.37 9.48 -59.65
CA LEU A 20 9.52 10.26 -60.08
C LEU A 20 10.43 10.52 -58.87
N THR A 21 11.61 9.92 -58.84
CA THR A 21 12.62 10.16 -57.81
C THR A 21 13.36 11.48 -58.10
N PRO A 22 13.32 12.48 -57.21
CA PRO A 22 14.26 13.59 -57.30
C PRO A 22 15.67 13.05 -57.04
N MET A 23 16.60 13.32 -57.96
CA MET A 23 18.04 13.12 -57.73
C MET A 23 18.48 14.05 -56.60
N VAL A 24 18.55 13.52 -55.38
CA VAL A 24 19.21 14.18 -54.26
C VAL A 24 20.71 14.02 -54.50
N THR A 25 21.39 15.10 -54.87
CA THR A 25 22.85 15.14 -54.92
C THR A 25 23.39 14.78 -53.53
N PRO A 26 24.32 13.82 -53.39
CA PRO A 26 24.95 13.53 -52.11
C PRO A 26 25.68 14.79 -51.65
N VAL A 27 25.15 15.44 -50.61
CA VAL A 27 25.91 16.43 -49.85
C VAL A 27 27.06 15.65 -49.24
N ALA A 28 28.29 15.93 -49.68
CA ALA A 28 29.49 15.36 -49.09
C ALA A 28 29.42 15.62 -47.58
N ALA A 29 29.23 14.55 -46.79
CA ALA A 29 29.27 14.64 -45.35
C ALA A 29 30.64 15.18 -44.98
N ALA A 30 30.70 16.41 -44.49
CA ALA A 30 31.93 16.97 -43.94
C ALA A 30 32.43 15.97 -42.90
N ALA A 31 33.63 15.43 -43.12
CA ALA A 31 34.26 14.50 -42.20
C ALA A 31 34.24 15.16 -40.81
N SER A 32 33.47 14.59 -39.88
CA SER A 32 33.39 15.13 -38.53
C SER A 32 34.80 15.07 -37.95
N PRO A 33 35.29 16.15 -37.30
CA PRO A 33 36.62 16.14 -36.69
C PRO A 33 36.78 14.90 -35.82
N GLN A 34 37.81 14.10 -36.12
CA GLN A 34 38.08 12.88 -35.39
C GLN A 34 38.80 13.24 -34.09
N TYR A 35 38.06 13.28 -32.98
CA TYR A 35 38.63 13.50 -31.65
C TYR A 35 39.33 12.24 -31.16
N LYS A 36 40.49 12.40 -30.53
CA LYS A 36 41.17 11.30 -29.83
C LYS A 36 40.40 10.99 -28.54
N MET A 37 39.64 9.90 -28.57
CA MET A 37 38.86 9.43 -27.43
C MET A 37 39.76 8.70 -26.43
N GLU A 38 39.58 9.00 -25.14
CA GLU A 38 40.31 8.42 -24.02
C GLU A 38 39.33 7.93 -22.96
N LYS A 39 39.60 6.75 -22.41
CA LYS A 39 38.78 6.19 -21.33
C LYS A 39 38.98 7.00 -20.05
N LYS A 40 37.89 7.44 -19.45
CA LYS A 40 37.81 8.20 -18.20
C LYS A 40 37.04 7.39 -17.16
N THR A 41 37.01 7.83 -15.90
CA THR A 41 36.28 7.16 -14.82
C THR A 41 35.31 8.13 -14.17
N ILE A 42 34.08 7.69 -13.87
CA ILE A 42 33.13 8.42 -13.02
C ILE A 42 32.96 7.66 -11.71
N VAL A 43 33.20 8.35 -10.60
CA VAL A 43 33.08 7.81 -9.24
C VAL A 43 31.99 8.58 -8.52
N LEU A 44 31.01 7.89 -7.92
CA LEU A 44 29.97 8.49 -7.09
C LEU A 44 30.18 8.07 -5.63
N ASN A 45 30.38 9.03 -4.73
CA ASN A 45 30.58 8.81 -3.29
C ASN A 45 31.60 7.69 -2.98
N GLY A 46 32.74 7.68 -3.70
CA GLY A 46 33.81 6.70 -3.54
C GLY A 46 33.64 5.38 -4.33
N LYS A 47 32.51 5.17 -5.02
CA LYS A 47 32.26 3.97 -5.85
C LYS A 47 32.33 4.30 -7.34
N THR A 48 33.13 3.55 -8.09
CA THR A 48 33.14 3.65 -9.57
C THR A 48 31.78 3.23 -10.14
N ILE A 49 31.13 4.12 -10.86
CA ILE A 49 29.81 3.88 -11.48
C ILE A 49 29.89 3.67 -13.00
N SER A 50 30.88 4.26 -13.67
CA SER A 50 31.07 4.08 -15.11
C SER A 50 32.49 4.42 -15.54
N GLN A 51 32.87 3.97 -16.74
CA GLN A 51 34.16 4.30 -17.36
C GLN A 51 34.00 4.72 -18.82
N PRO A 52 33.38 5.90 -19.08
CA PRO A 52 33.09 6.35 -20.44
C PRO A 52 34.34 6.78 -21.20
N TYR A 53 34.23 6.92 -22.52
CA TYR A 53 35.21 7.64 -23.31
C TYR A 53 34.89 9.14 -23.30
N GLY A 54 35.91 9.97 -23.13
CA GLY A 54 35.85 11.43 -23.27
C GLY A 54 37.04 11.93 -24.10
N PHE A 55 37.10 13.22 -24.37
CA PHE A 55 38.21 13.80 -25.12
C PHE A 55 38.50 15.24 -24.67
N THR A 56 39.71 15.73 -24.98
CA THR A 56 40.08 17.12 -24.75
C THR A 56 40.18 17.85 -26.08
N TYR A 57 39.49 18.98 -26.20
CA TYR A 57 39.52 19.86 -27.37
C TYR A 57 39.61 21.31 -26.90
N ASN A 58 40.53 22.09 -27.47
CA ASN A 58 40.83 23.47 -27.06
C ASN A 58 40.98 23.60 -25.53
N ASN A 59 41.85 22.76 -24.93
CA ASN A 59 42.12 22.70 -23.49
C ASN A 59 40.89 22.45 -22.60
N THR A 60 39.80 21.95 -23.18
CA THR A 60 38.55 21.68 -22.47
C THR A 60 38.22 20.20 -22.59
N THR A 61 37.99 19.53 -21.47
CA THR A 61 37.54 18.14 -21.46
C THR A 61 36.03 18.07 -21.70
N TYR A 62 35.65 17.21 -22.64
CA TYR A 62 34.28 16.92 -23.02
C TYR A 62 33.91 15.51 -22.56
N MET A 63 32.80 15.40 -21.84
CA MET A 63 32.28 14.14 -21.30
C MET A 63 30.89 13.85 -21.88
N PRO A 64 30.55 12.58 -22.16
CA PRO A 64 29.24 12.20 -22.66
C PRO A 64 28.18 12.34 -21.55
N ILE A 65 27.11 13.08 -21.84
CA ILE A 65 26.04 13.38 -20.86
C ILE A 65 25.44 12.10 -20.27
N TRP A 66 25.14 11.13 -21.14
CA TRP A 66 24.40 9.92 -20.78
C TRP A 66 24.96 9.18 -19.55
N TYR A 67 26.29 9.09 -19.43
CA TYR A 67 26.92 8.40 -18.29
C TYR A 67 26.86 9.21 -16.99
N VAL A 68 26.77 10.53 -17.07
CA VAL A 68 26.53 11.41 -15.92
C VAL A 68 25.10 11.23 -15.43
N GLU A 69 24.12 11.17 -16.35
CA GLU A 69 22.72 10.93 -16.02
C GLU A 69 22.53 9.65 -15.21
N GLN A 70 23.20 8.56 -15.61
CA GLN A 70 23.16 7.29 -14.86
C GLN A 70 23.66 7.42 -13.41
N GLY A 71 24.64 8.28 -13.16
CA GLY A 71 25.12 8.57 -11.82
C GLY A 71 24.14 9.42 -11.01
N LEU A 72 23.54 10.42 -11.66
CA LEU A 72 22.56 11.32 -11.02
C LEU A 72 21.27 10.59 -10.64
N THR A 73 20.83 9.61 -11.43
CA THR A 73 19.67 8.77 -11.08
C THR A 73 19.87 8.04 -9.75
N GLN A 74 21.10 7.63 -9.40
CA GLN A 74 21.39 7.01 -8.09
C GLN A 74 21.26 7.99 -6.91
N LEU A 75 21.17 9.29 -7.20
CA LEU A 75 20.93 10.36 -6.22
C LEU A 75 19.46 10.83 -6.22
N GLY A 76 18.57 10.13 -6.92
CA GLY A 76 17.17 10.56 -7.10
C GLY A 76 17.00 11.75 -8.05
N ILE A 77 18.07 12.22 -8.70
CA ILE A 77 17.99 13.29 -9.70
C ILE A 77 17.69 12.63 -11.05
N THR A 78 16.50 12.90 -11.59
CA THR A 78 16.15 12.42 -12.93
C THR A 78 16.60 13.42 -14.00
N SER A 79 16.85 12.93 -15.21
CA SER A 79 17.38 13.74 -16.30
C SER A 79 16.52 13.57 -17.56
N SER A 80 16.41 14.64 -18.35
CA SER A 80 15.75 14.63 -19.65
C SER A 80 16.56 15.38 -20.71
N TRP A 81 16.63 14.81 -21.91
CA TRP A 81 17.25 15.42 -23.08
C TRP A 81 16.22 15.61 -24.20
N LYS A 82 15.84 16.85 -24.50
CA LYS A 82 14.88 17.17 -25.57
C LYS A 82 15.20 18.51 -26.23
N ASN A 83 15.22 18.56 -27.56
CA ASN A 83 15.40 19.81 -28.33
C ASN A 83 16.63 20.65 -27.89
N ASN A 84 17.77 19.99 -27.67
CA ASN A 84 19.00 20.60 -27.12
C ASN A 84 18.85 21.19 -25.71
N VAL A 85 17.87 20.74 -24.94
CA VAL A 85 17.72 21.06 -23.52
C VAL A 85 18.05 19.82 -22.71
N TRP A 86 19.05 19.94 -21.85
CA TRP A 86 19.33 18.98 -20.79
C TRP A 86 18.75 19.52 -19.49
N ASN A 87 17.68 18.92 -18.99
CA ASN A 87 17.01 19.36 -17.77
C ASN A 87 17.12 18.30 -16.67
N LEU A 88 17.70 18.71 -15.54
CA LEU A 88 17.79 17.92 -14.31
C LEU A 88 16.57 18.18 -13.44
N GLN A 89 15.81 17.14 -13.13
CA GLN A 89 14.72 17.19 -12.17
C GLN A 89 15.25 16.69 -10.82
N VAL A 90 15.34 17.63 -9.89
CA VAL A 90 15.98 17.46 -8.59
C VAL A 90 14.88 17.32 -7.52
N PRO A 91 14.99 16.35 -6.59
CA PRO A 91 14.03 16.20 -5.49
C PRO A 91 13.86 17.48 -4.67
N SER A 92 12.68 17.70 -4.11
CA SER A 92 12.38 18.84 -3.24
C SER A 92 13.27 18.89 -1.98
N THR A 93 13.89 17.77 -1.60
CA THR A 93 14.84 17.66 -0.50
C THR A 93 16.20 18.29 -0.79
N MET A 94 16.54 18.58 -2.05
CA MET A 94 17.76 19.30 -2.40
C MET A 94 17.46 20.77 -2.68
N THR A 95 18.24 21.65 -2.06
CA THR A 95 18.15 23.09 -2.32
C THR A 95 18.89 23.42 -3.62
N VAL A 96 18.21 24.11 -4.54
CA VAL A 96 18.82 24.61 -5.78
C VAL A 96 19.29 26.05 -5.57
N ASP A 97 20.59 26.30 -5.71
CA ASP A 97 21.14 27.66 -5.74
C ASP A 97 20.78 28.36 -7.05
N LYS A 98 19.86 29.32 -6.96
CA LYS A 98 19.37 30.14 -8.07
C LYS A 98 20.04 31.51 -8.15
N SER A 99 21.02 31.79 -7.30
CA SER A 99 21.73 33.07 -7.29
C SER A 99 22.80 33.13 -8.38
N ASN A 100 23.13 34.35 -8.82
CA ASN A 100 24.28 34.64 -9.68
C ASN A 100 24.38 33.75 -10.94
N ILE A 101 23.24 33.51 -11.61
CA ILE A 101 23.19 32.67 -12.80
C ILE A 101 23.87 33.39 -13.98
N GLN A 102 24.99 32.84 -14.46
CA GLN A 102 25.67 33.27 -15.67
C GLN A 102 25.34 32.31 -16.80
N VAL A 103 24.29 32.64 -17.55
CA VAL A 103 23.77 31.75 -18.61
C VAL A 103 24.83 31.45 -19.68
N GLY A 104 25.66 32.41 -20.07
CA GLY A 104 26.65 32.20 -21.13
C GLY A 104 26.01 32.10 -22.51
N SER A 105 26.72 31.45 -23.45
CA SER A 105 26.32 31.34 -24.86
C SER A 105 26.49 29.93 -25.38
N GLY A 106 25.55 29.47 -26.19
CA GLY A 106 25.64 28.15 -26.82
C GLY A 106 24.29 27.67 -27.35
N LYS A 107 24.32 26.52 -28.04
CA LYS A 107 23.13 25.91 -28.64
C LYS A 107 22.41 24.94 -27.71
N ILE A 108 23.07 24.47 -26.66
CA ILE A 108 22.49 23.53 -25.68
C ILE A 108 22.17 24.28 -24.39
N SER A 109 20.95 24.13 -23.90
CA SER A 109 20.48 24.68 -22.63
C SER A 109 20.64 23.65 -21.52
N LEU A 110 21.18 24.07 -20.39
CA LEU A 110 21.30 23.28 -19.16
C LEU A 110 20.33 23.85 -18.13
N GLU A 111 19.37 23.03 -17.69
CA GLU A 111 18.27 23.43 -16.83
C GLU A 111 18.22 22.58 -15.56
N ILE A 112 17.67 23.18 -14.49
CA ILE A 112 17.30 22.47 -13.27
C ILE A 112 15.85 22.80 -12.96
N ASN A 113 14.99 21.80 -12.83
CA ASN A 113 13.55 21.95 -12.60
C ASN A 113 12.89 22.91 -13.60
N GLY A 114 13.31 22.86 -14.87
CA GLY A 114 12.82 23.73 -15.94
C GLY A 114 13.34 25.16 -15.92
N GLN A 115 14.25 25.51 -15.01
CA GLN A 115 14.89 26.82 -14.94
C GLN A 115 16.26 26.78 -15.64
N LEU A 116 16.47 27.69 -16.60
CA LEU A 116 17.72 27.83 -17.32
C LEU A 116 18.88 28.26 -16.41
N MET A 117 19.93 27.45 -16.38
CA MET A 117 21.15 27.69 -15.62
C MET A 117 22.32 28.10 -16.52
N HIS A 118 22.55 27.36 -17.61
CA HIS A 118 23.65 27.64 -18.53
C HIS A 118 23.29 27.34 -19.97
N LYS A 119 24.04 27.92 -20.91
CA LYS A 119 24.06 27.58 -22.33
C LYS A 119 25.48 27.24 -22.74
N VAL A 120 25.64 26.12 -23.44
CA VAL A 120 26.94 25.56 -23.82
C VAL A 120 26.96 25.14 -25.27
N ASN A 121 28.16 25.04 -25.84
CA ASN A 121 28.38 24.36 -27.11
C ASN A 121 28.80 22.93 -26.82
N GLY A 122 27.90 21.99 -27.07
CA GLY A 122 28.20 20.56 -27.04
C GLY A 122 28.65 20.07 -28.41
N ILE A 123 29.24 18.87 -28.40
CA ILE A 123 29.75 18.20 -29.59
C ILE A 123 29.04 16.86 -29.72
N ALA A 124 28.36 16.65 -30.84
CA ALA A 124 27.83 15.33 -31.18
C ALA A 124 28.98 14.48 -31.78
N ALA A 125 29.26 13.33 -31.19
CA ALA A 125 30.26 12.38 -31.67
C ALA A 125 29.84 10.94 -31.37
N VAL A 126 30.43 9.97 -32.07
CA VAL A 126 30.20 8.55 -31.80
C VAL A 126 30.93 8.16 -30.53
N ASP A 127 30.21 7.62 -29.55
CA ASP A 127 30.80 7.01 -28.37
C ASP A 127 31.43 5.65 -28.72
N PRO A 128 32.74 5.46 -28.53
CA PRO A 128 33.41 4.19 -28.83
C PRO A 128 32.85 2.98 -28.08
N ALA A 129 32.29 3.16 -26.88
CA ALA A 129 31.77 2.05 -26.10
C ALA A 129 30.46 1.49 -26.67
N SER A 130 29.55 2.36 -27.12
CA SER A 130 28.25 1.96 -27.66
C SER A 130 28.16 1.91 -29.18
N GLY A 131 29.10 2.55 -29.89
CA GLY A 131 29.04 2.76 -31.34
C GLY A 131 27.94 3.72 -31.80
N LYS A 132 27.27 4.41 -30.86
CA LYS A 132 26.15 5.32 -31.13
C LYS A 132 26.57 6.77 -30.99
N ALA A 133 25.94 7.66 -31.75
CA ALA A 133 26.11 9.09 -31.57
C ALA A 133 25.57 9.53 -30.19
N THR A 134 26.35 10.32 -29.46
CA THR A 134 25.96 10.94 -28.19
C THR A 134 26.44 12.39 -28.14
N THR A 135 25.88 13.16 -27.21
CA THR A 135 26.28 14.55 -27.00
C THR A 135 27.31 14.63 -25.88
N PHE A 136 28.46 15.21 -26.20
CA PHE A 136 29.51 15.51 -25.25
C PHE A 136 29.44 16.99 -24.86
N ILE A 137 29.52 17.27 -23.57
CA ILE A 137 29.51 18.64 -23.05
C ILE A 137 30.78 18.93 -22.25
N PRO A 138 31.21 20.20 -22.19
CA PRO A 138 32.36 20.56 -21.40
C PRO A 138 32.13 20.27 -19.92
N ILE A 139 33.05 19.53 -19.30
CA ILE A 139 32.92 19.08 -17.91
C ILE A 139 32.73 20.24 -16.94
N TRP A 140 33.39 21.37 -17.19
CA TRP A 140 33.35 22.55 -16.33
C TRP A 140 31.93 23.10 -16.11
N TYR A 141 31.12 23.17 -17.18
CA TYR A 141 29.73 23.63 -17.04
C TYR A 141 28.87 22.62 -16.29
N THR A 142 29.13 21.33 -16.45
CA THR A 142 28.43 20.30 -15.67
C THR A 142 28.83 20.37 -14.20
N GLN A 143 30.10 20.63 -13.89
CA GLN A 143 30.55 20.83 -12.51
C GLN A 143 29.81 22.00 -11.84
N GLN A 144 29.60 23.10 -12.56
CA GLN A 144 28.82 24.24 -12.07
C GLN A 144 27.33 23.94 -11.90
N LEU A 145 26.74 23.22 -12.87
CA LEU A 145 25.35 22.80 -12.78
C LEU A 145 25.13 21.93 -11.53
N LEU A 146 26.03 20.98 -11.29
CA LEU A 146 25.96 20.07 -10.14
C LEU A 146 26.25 20.75 -8.80
N SER A 147 27.14 21.75 -8.76
CA SER A 147 27.40 22.48 -7.52
C SER A 147 26.17 23.26 -7.05
N ARG A 148 25.28 23.68 -7.96
CA ARG A 148 24.01 24.34 -7.61
C ARG A 148 23.05 23.45 -6.83
N VAL A 149 23.24 22.14 -6.84
CA VAL A 149 22.44 21.16 -6.09
C VAL A 149 23.26 20.50 -4.97
N GLY A 150 24.36 21.13 -4.56
CA GLY A 150 25.21 20.67 -3.47
C GLY A 150 26.13 19.48 -3.82
N ILE A 151 26.19 19.05 -5.08
CA ILE A 151 27.11 17.98 -5.51
C ILE A 151 28.46 18.60 -5.85
N THR A 152 29.50 18.22 -5.11
CA THR A 152 30.87 18.61 -5.47
C THR A 152 31.42 17.62 -6.49
N ALA A 153 31.97 18.12 -7.58
CA ALA A 153 32.28 17.29 -8.75
C ALA A 153 33.74 17.44 -9.23
N PRO A 154 34.78 17.29 -8.38
CA PRO A 154 36.17 17.53 -8.79
C PRO A 154 36.62 16.65 -9.98
N TRP A 155 37.44 17.23 -10.83
CA TRP A 155 38.02 16.59 -12.03
C TRP A 155 39.55 16.63 -11.95
N ASP A 156 40.20 15.49 -12.07
CA ASP A 156 41.67 15.37 -12.00
C ASP A 156 42.36 15.18 -13.37
N GLY A 157 41.59 15.17 -14.46
CA GLY A 157 42.07 14.89 -15.83
C GLY A 157 41.77 13.48 -16.34
N THR A 158 41.47 12.54 -15.44
CA THR A 158 41.13 11.13 -15.77
C THR A 158 39.87 10.64 -15.04
N THR A 159 39.69 11.05 -13.80
CA THR A 159 38.60 10.66 -12.90
C THR A 159 37.75 11.87 -12.55
N TRP A 160 36.45 11.70 -12.75
CA TRP A 160 35.43 12.64 -12.32
C TRP A 160 34.75 12.08 -11.07
N THR A 161 35.04 12.68 -9.92
CA THR A 161 34.45 12.27 -8.65
C THR A 161 33.24 13.13 -8.37
N LEU A 162 32.08 12.52 -8.23
CA LEU A 162 30.82 13.12 -7.80
C LEU A 162 30.66 12.81 -6.31
N ASN A 163 30.81 13.80 -5.45
CA ASN A 163 30.49 13.68 -4.03
C ASN A 163 29.17 14.42 -3.77
N ALA A 164 28.11 13.65 -3.66
CA ALA A 164 26.83 14.15 -3.19
C ALA A 164 26.84 14.20 -1.65
N PRO A 165 26.09 15.13 -1.02
CA PRO A 165 25.90 15.09 0.41
C PRO A 165 25.35 13.71 0.79
N THR A 166 26.14 12.96 1.57
CA THR A 166 25.79 11.60 2.05
C THR A 166 24.63 11.60 3.04
N LYS A 167 24.22 12.79 3.49
CA LYS A 167 22.93 12.96 4.13
C LYS A 167 21.88 13.12 3.03
N VAL A 168 21.13 12.05 2.80
CA VAL A 168 19.67 12.24 2.68
C VAL A 168 19.34 13.04 3.92
N THR A 169 19.25 14.36 3.79
CA THR A 169 18.79 15.17 4.90
C THR A 169 17.39 14.62 5.15
N PRO A 170 17.05 14.21 6.39
CA PRO A 170 15.71 13.74 6.68
C PRO A 170 14.75 14.72 6.03
N PRO A 171 13.73 14.24 5.28
CA PRO A 171 12.74 15.12 4.70
C PRO A 171 12.25 16.11 5.77
N PRO A 172 11.83 17.33 5.37
CA PRO A 172 11.28 18.28 6.32
C PRO A 172 10.30 17.57 7.25
N ALA A 173 10.42 17.80 8.56
CA ALA A 173 9.51 17.18 9.52
C ALA A 173 8.07 17.46 9.09
N LEU A 174 7.25 16.42 9.04
CA LEU A 174 5.83 16.56 8.72
C LEU A 174 5.16 17.49 9.75
N PRO A 175 4.07 18.16 9.36
CA PRO A 175 3.18 18.83 10.31
C PRO A 175 2.82 17.90 11.49
N ALA A 176 2.68 18.46 12.69
CA ALA A 176 2.44 17.67 13.90
C ALA A 176 1.12 16.86 13.89
N ASN A 177 0.22 17.17 12.96
CA ASN A 177 -1.05 16.50 12.74
C ASN A 177 -0.99 15.42 11.65
N GLU A 178 0.19 15.09 11.13
CA GLU A 178 0.39 14.07 10.10
C GLU A 178 1.34 12.99 10.61
N VAL A 179 1.14 11.75 10.17
CA VAL A 179 1.99 10.62 10.54
C VAL A 179 2.79 10.12 9.35
N PRO A 180 4.13 9.96 9.48
CA PRO A 180 4.92 9.39 8.40
C PRO A 180 4.64 7.89 8.23
N VAL A 181 4.72 7.40 6.99
CA VAL A 181 4.48 5.99 6.65
C VAL A 181 5.27 5.02 7.53
N TRP A 182 6.56 5.28 7.79
CA TRP A 182 7.39 4.36 8.60
C TRP A 182 6.81 4.13 10.00
N GLN A 183 6.17 5.15 10.58
CA GLN A 183 5.59 5.06 11.93
C GLN A 183 4.32 4.23 11.91
N VAL A 184 3.47 4.38 10.89
CA VAL A 184 2.30 3.53 10.67
C VAL A 184 2.72 2.07 10.53
N LEU A 185 3.69 1.80 9.65
CA LEU A 185 4.20 0.44 9.45
C LEU A 185 4.77 -0.16 10.73
N GLN A 186 5.51 0.62 11.52
CA GLN A 186 6.04 0.14 12.80
C GLN A 186 4.94 -0.28 13.78
N GLN A 187 3.87 0.53 13.91
CA GLN A 187 2.79 0.21 14.83
C GLN A 187 1.94 -0.96 14.35
N VAL A 188 1.64 -1.03 13.05
CA VAL A 188 0.94 -2.17 12.44
C VAL A 188 1.77 -3.44 12.60
N GLU A 189 3.05 -3.43 12.23
CA GLU A 189 3.92 -4.60 12.41
C GLU A 189 3.95 -5.07 13.87
N SER A 190 4.06 -4.14 14.83
CA SER A 190 4.01 -4.48 16.25
C SER A 190 2.67 -5.09 16.66
N ALA A 191 1.55 -4.54 16.19
CA ALA A 191 0.21 -5.07 16.48
C ALA A 191 0.07 -6.51 15.96
N PHE A 192 0.63 -6.83 14.79
CA PHE A 192 0.60 -8.19 14.24
C PHE A 192 1.75 -9.10 14.72
N GLY A 193 2.55 -8.68 15.69
CA GLY A 193 3.70 -9.45 16.19
C GLY A 193 4.81 -9.67 15.14
N ILE A 194 4.85 -8.82 14.12
CA ILE A 194 5.84 -8.86 13.03
C ILE A 194 7.12 -8.18 13.50
N SER A 195 8.21 -8.94 13.51
CA SER A 195 9.53 -8.41 13.88
C SER A 195 10.26 -7.86 12.66
N ALA A 196 10.61 -6.57 12.70
CA ALA A 196 11.38 -5.91 11.67
C ALA A 196 12.78 -6.53 11.52
N LYS A 197 13.19 -6.84 10.30
CA LYS A 197 14.50 -7.43 9.99
C LYS A 197 15.24 -6.61 8.93
N ALA A 198 16.29 -5.92 9.36
CA ALA A 198 17.21 -5.24 8.45
C ALA A 198 17.93 -6.29 7.58
N SER A 199 17.58 -6.36 6.30
CA SER A 199 18.31 -7.17 5.33
C SER A 199 18.27 -6.51 3.95
N GLY A 200 19.33 -6.72 3.16
CA GLY A 200 19.42 -6.21 1.80
C GLY A 200 19.98 -4.79 1.68
N THR A 201 19.86 -4.25 0.48
CA THR A 201 20.23 -2.86 0.15
C THR A 201 18.98 -2.06 -0.16
N SER A 202 18.94 -0.79 0.26
CA SER A 202 17.87 0.11 -0.14
C SER A 202 18.02 0.47 -1.61
N SER A 203 16.97 0.24 -2.39
CA SER A 203 16.80 0.76 -3.75
C SER A 203 16.16 2.15 -3.77
N TYR A 204 15.80 2.69 -2.60
CA TYR A 204 15.02 3.91 -2.47
C TYR A 204 15.90 5.12 -2.17
N SER A 205 15.53 6.25 -2.75
CA SER A 205 16.27 7.51 -2.63
C SER A 205 15.99 8.27 -1.32
N ASP A 206 14.88 7.97 -0.66
CA ASP A 206 14.36 8.63 0.54
C ASP A 206 14.69 7.91 1.85
N ILE A 207 15.14 6.66 1.79
CA ILE A 207 15.54 5.89 2.98
C ILE A 207 16.80 5.07 2.71
N ALA A 208 17.88 5.35 3.44
CA ALA A 208 19.14 4.63 3.31
C ALA A 208 19.16 3.34 4.14
N THR A 209 20.02 2.38 3.83
CA THR A 209 20.19 1.15 4.64
C THR A 209 20.66 1.40 6.07
N THR A 210 21.31 2.53 6.31
CA THR A 210 21.79 2.97 7.63
C THR A 210 20.72 3.72 8.43
N ASP A 211 19.56 3.98 7.82
CA ASP A 211 18.43 4.63 8.47
C ASP A 211 17.83 3.70 9.53
N SER A 212 17.48 4.22 10.71
CA SER A 212 16.88 3.45 11.80
C SER A 212 15.53 2.84 11.43
N HIS A 213 14.82 3.42 10.46
CA HIS A 213 13.50 2.99 10.04
C HIS A 213 13.53 2.02 8.85
N PHE A 214 14.70 1.81 8.22
CA PHE A 214 14.85 0.96 7.04
C PHE A 214 14.34 -0.47 7.28
N ALA A 215 14.62 -1.02 8.45
CA ALA A 215 14.24 -2.40 8.80
C ALA A 215 12.72 -2.61 8.76
N VAL A 216 11.96 -1.66 9.28
CA VAL A 216 10.48 -1.70 9.32
C VAL A 216 9.95 -1.60 7.90
N VAL A 217 10.33 -0.55 7.17
CA VAL A 217 9.84 -0.31 5.80
C VAL A 217 10.15 -1.49 4.88
N GLN A 218 11.38 -2.02 4.95
CA GLN A 218 11.79 -3.17 4.15
C GLN A 218 11.03 -4.45 4.52
N THR A 219 10.70 -4.65 5.81
CA THR A 219 9.93 -5.81 6.27
C THR A 219 8.53 -5.78 5.71
N ALA A 220 7.80 -4.66 5.87
CA ALA A 220 6.47 -4.47 5.32
C ALA A 220 6.42 -4.70 3.80
N ILE A 221 7.39 -4.16 3.04
CA ILE A 221 7.48 -4.36 1.59
C ILE A 221 7.72 -5.83 1.24
N SER A 222 8.67 -6.49 1.93
CA SER A 222 9.01 -7.90 1.66
C SER A 222 7.88 -8.87 1.98
N LYS A 223 6.99 -8.50 2.91
CA LYS A 223 5.80 -9.25 3.29
C LYS A 223 4.56 -8.86 2.49
N HIS A 224 4.69 -7.97 1.51
CA HIS A 224 3.57 -7.44 0.72
C HIS A 224 2.50 -6.72 1.55
N ILE A 225 2.86 -6.22 2.74
CA ILE A 225 1.98 -5.41 3.58
C ILE A 225 1.87 -4.00 3.02
N TYR A 226 2.99 -3.46 2.53
CA TYR A 226 3.09 -2.10 2.01
C TYR A 226 3.63 -2.07 0.58
N THR A 227 3.01 -1.26 -0.27
CA THR A 227 3.47 -1.01 -1.65
C THR A 227 4.03 0.40 -1.76
N PRO A 228 5.32 0.57 -2.05
CA PRO A 228 5.93 1.89 -2.26
C PRO A 228 5.27 2.68 -3.39
N PRO A 229 5.24 4.03 -3.33
CA PRO A 229 4.71 4.86 -4.41
C PRO A 229 5.46 4.71 -5.75
N SER A 230 6.74 4.33 -5.71
CA SER A 230 7.52 4.01 -6.91
C SER A 230 8.69 3.07 -6.62
N SER A 231 9.37 2.58 -7.66
CA SER A 231 10.55 1.72 -7.53
C SER A 231 11.79 2.41 -6.92
N THR A 232 11.80 3.74 -6.84
CA THR A 232 12.95 4.54 -6.35
C THR A 232 12.60 5.44 -5.16
N HIS A 233 11.36 5.42 -4.68
CA HIS A 233 10.88 6.21 -3.55
C HIS A 233 9.99 5.33 -2.67
N SER A 234 10.43 5.07 -1.44
CA SER A 234 9.72 4.22 -0.49
C SER A 234 8.47 4.91 0.06
N GLY A 235 8.47 6.24 0.14
CA GLY A 235 7.46 7.02 0.82
C GLY A 235 7.55 6.94 2.34
N ALA A 236 8.64 6.41 2.91
CA ALA A 236 8.79 6.17 4.35
C ALA A 236 8.49 7.42 5.19
N TYR A 237 8.85 8.60 4.69
CA TYR A 237 8.69 9.89 5.34
C TYR A 237 7.54 10.73 4.78
N ASP A 238 6.79 10.21 3.81
CA ASP A 238 5.59 10.86 3.30
C ASP A 238 4.45 10.71 4.34
N ALA A 239 3.50 11.64 4.33
CA ALA A 239 2.30 11.53 5.15
C ALA A 239 1.44 10.36 4.67
N MET A 240 1.00 9.51 5.60
CA MET A 240 0.05 8.43 5.31
C MET A 240 -1.37 9.00 5.21
N SER A 241 -2.16 8.58 4.23
CA SER A 241 -3.62 8.83 4.22
C SER A 241 -4.39 7.70 4.89
N VAL A 242 -5.64 7.96 5.28
CA VAL A 242 -6.55 6.93 5.81
C VAL A 242 -6.68 5.75 4.85
N GLY A 243 -6.96 6.01 3.56
CA GLY A 243 -7.00 4.94 2.56
C GLY A 243 -5.67 4.18 2.39
N GLY A 244 -4.54 4.83 2.69
CA GLY A 244 -3.21 4.20 2.69
C GLY A 244 -3.03 3.21 3.84
N ILE A 245 -3.45 3.57 5.06
CA ILE A 245 -3.40 2.63 6.19
C ILE A 245 -4.43 1.50 6.03
N ASP A 246 -5.62 1.76 5.50
CA ASP A 246 -6.62 0.70 5.23
C ASP A 246 -6.07 -0.36 4.28
N GLN A 247 -5.37 0.06 3.23
CA GLN A 247 -4.72 -0.87 2.31
C GLN A 247 -3.59 -1.66 2.99
N VAL A 248 -2.85 -1.05 3.90
CA VAL A 248 -1.83 -1.73 4.72
C VAL A 248 -2.47 -2.78 5.63
N LEU A 249 -3.57 -2.45 6.30
CA LEU A 249 -4.30 -3.38 7.17
C LEU A 249 -4.92 -4.52 6.37
N TRP A 250 -5.56 -4.23 5.23
CA TRP A 250 -6.09 -5.23 4.31
C TRP A 250 -5.03 -6.29 3.95
N ASN A 251 -3.83 -5.84 3.60
CA ASN A 251 -2.73 -6.74 3.27
C ASN A 251 -2.19 -7.48 4.51
N ALA A 252 -2.14 -6.82 5.67
CA ALA A 252 -1.66 -7.43 6.92
C ALA A 252 -2.59 -8.54 7.43
N TYR A 253 -3.91 -8.37 7.29
CA TYR A 253 -4.90 -9.43 7.55
C TYR A 253 -4.91 -10.53 6.48
N GLY A 254 -4.25 -10.30 5.34
CA GLY A 254 -4.15 -11.27 4.25
C GLY A 254 -5.44 -11.43 3.46
N LEU A 255 -6.24 -10.37 3.35
CA LEU A 255 -7.51 -10.40 2.62
C LEU A 255 -7.27 -10.51 1.12
N THR A 256 -7.87 -11.52 0.48
CA THR A 256 -7.49 -11.92 -0.88
C THR A 256 -8.53 -11.57 -1.93
N ASP A 257 -9.81 -11.54 -1.56
CA ASP A 257 -10.91 -11.33 -2.50
C ASP A 257 -11.92 -10.31 -1.99
N ALA A 258 -11.87 -9.11 -2.59
CA ALA A 258 -12.77 -8.03 -2.24
C ALA A 258 -14.26 -8.36 -2.46
N SER A 259 -14.63 -9.35 -3.28
CA SER A 259 -16.05 -9.73 -3.39
C SER A 259 -16.63 -10.33 -2.12
N PHE A 260 -15.77 -10.87 -1.25
CA PHE A 260 -16.14 -11.48 0.01
C PHE A 260 -15.81 -10.59 1.21
N GLU A 261 -15.44 -9.33 1.01
CA GLU A 261 -15.12 -8.44 2.14
C GLU A 261 -16.15 -7.31 2.24
N PRO A 262 -16.59 -6.92 3.46
CA PRO A 262 -17.48 -5.79 3.70
C PRO A 262 -17.17 -4.56 2.84
N GLY A 263 -18.19 -4.06 2.12
CA GLY A 263 -18.06 -2.88 1.26
C GLY A 263 -17.16 -3.03 0.02
N GLY A 264 -16.46 -4.16 -0.17
CA GLY A 264 -15.73 -4.50 -1.38
C GLY A 264 -14.49 -3.67 -1.70
N ALA A 265 -13.98 -2.92 -0.73
CA ALA A 265 -12.75 -2.13 -0.86
C ALA A 265 -12.14 -1.86 0.52
N PRO A 266 -10.82 -1.63 0.62
CA PRO A 266 -10.14 -1.47 1.91
C PRO A 266 -10.76 -0.43 2.85
N PHE A 267 -11.07 0.78 2.36
CA PHE A 267 -11.67 1.82 3.21
C PHE A 267 -13.07 1.46 3.70
N ALA A 268 -13.91 0.89 2.82
CA ALA A 268 -15.26 0.49 3.21
C ALA A 268 -15.23 -0.67 4.22
N TRP A 269 -14.37 -1.65 3.96
CA TRP A 269 -14.11 -2.77 4.87
C TRP A 269 -13.64 -2.31 6.24
N ALA A 270 -12.66 -1.41 6.32
CA ALA A 270 -12.14 -0.92 7.59
C ALA A 270 -13.19 -0.12 8.38
N ASN A 271 -14.12 0.58 7.70
CA ASN A 271 -15.24 1.24 8.36
C ASN A 271 -16.30 0.24 8.85
N ASP A 272 -16.68 -0.72 8.00
CA ASP A 272 -17.73 -1.69 8.30
C ASP A 272 -17.32 -2.67 9.40
N THR A 273 -16.02 -2.92 9.54
CA THR A 273 -15.44 -3.74 10.63
C THR A 273 -15.10 -2.94 11.88
N GLY A 274 -15.23 -1.60 11.87
CA GLY A 274 -14.93 -0.77 13.04
C GLY A 274 -13.45 -0.49 13.29
N LEU A 275 -12.55 -0.84 12.36
CA LEU A 275 -11.13 -0.49 12.46
C LEU A 275 -10.91 1.03 12.41
N ASN A 276 -11.65 1.72 11.55
CA ASN A 276 -11.49 3.16 11.36
C ASN A 276 -12.26 3.99 12.40
N PRO A 277 -11.67 5.10 12.89
CA PRO A 277 -12.38 6.07 13.71
C PRO A 277 -13.57 6.67 12.98
N SER A 278 -14.63 7.02 13.72
CA SER A 278 -15.82 7.59 13.09
C SER A 278 -15.53 8.93 12.40
N GLY A 279 -16.06 9.12 11.19
CA GLY A 279 -16.04 10.40 10.48
C GLY A 279 -14.84 10.67 9.57
N VAL A 280 -13.83 9.79 9.57
CA VAL A 280 -12.67 9.90 8.66
C VAL A 280 -13.08 9.65 7.20
N GLN A 281 -12.36 10.26 6.26
CA GLN A 281 -12.50 10.03 4.83
C GLN A 281 -11.25 9.39 4.25
N THR A 282 -11.40 8.60 3.18
CA THR A 282 -10.29 7.88 2.53
C THR A 282 -9.12 8.77 2.11
N SER A 283 -9.40 10.03 1.74
CA SER A 283 -8.40 11.01 1.30
C SER A 283 -7.76 11.82 2.43
N ASP A 284 -8.26 11.70 3.66
CA ASP A 284 -7.72 12.45 4.79
C ASP A 284 -6.31 11.96 5.12
N LEU A 285 -5.45 12.88 5.57
CA LEU A 285 -4.14 12.52 6.10
C LEU A 285 -4.32 12.00 7.53
N LEU A 286 -3.66 10.89 7.82
CA LEU A 286 -3.76 10.21 9.09
C LEU A 286 -3.08 11.03 10.20
N SER A 287 -3.82 11.34 11.25
CA SER A 287 -3.32 11.98 12.45
C SER A 287 -2.76 10.97 13.48
N PRO A 288 -1.93 11.42 14.43
CA PRO A 288 -1.43 10.54 15.50
C PRO A 288 -2.54 9.94 16.37
N GLN A 289 -3.64 10.68 16.58
CA GLN A 289 -4.79 10.23 17.36
C GLN A 289 -5.53 9.11 16.65
N GLU A 290 -5.83 9.30 15.36
CA GLU A 290 -6.50 8.29 14.53
C GLU A 290 -5.65 7.02 14.42
N LEU A 291 -4.33 7.15 14.21
CA LEU A 291 -3.44 5.98 14.22
C LEU A 291 -3.51 5.23 15.56
N SER A 292 -3.50 5.94 16.68
CA SER A 292 -3.57 5.30 18.00
C SER A 292 -4.89 4.55 18.22
N GLU A 293 -6.00 5.10 17.73
CA GLU A 293 -7.32 4.47 17.80
C GLU A 293 -7.39 3.23 16.90
N ILE A 294 -6.94 3.33 15.64
CA ILE A 294 -6.83 2.20 14.72
C ILE A 294 -6.02 1.05 15.34
N VAL A 295 -4.86 1.35 15.93
CA VAL A 295 -4.01 0.33 16.57
C VAL A 295 -4.66 -0.29 17.79
N SER A 296 -5.45 0.48 18.55
CA SER A 296 -6.29 -0.06 19.63
C SER A 296 -7.35 -1.02 19.08
N ASN A 297 -8.04 -0.63 18.01
CA ASN A 297 -9.07 -1.46 17.37
C ASN A 297 -8.48 -2.77 16.82
N ILE A 298 -7.27 -2.74 16.22
CA ILE A 298 -6.56 -3.97 15.83
C ILE A 298 -6.39 -4.91 17.03
N ALA A 299 -5.96 -4.37 18.18
CA ALA A 299 -5.76 -5.17 19.38
C ALA A 299 -7.08 -5.78 19.89
N HIS A 300 -8.18 -5.01 19.84
CA HIS A 300 -9.50 -5.50 20.23
C HIS A 300 -9.99 -6.63 19.32
N HIS A 301 -9.86 -6.50 17.99
CA HIS A 301 -10.19 -7.59 17.05
C HIS A 301 -9.30 -8.82 17.24
N GLN A 302 -8.05 -8.65 17.65
CA GLN A 302 -7.15 -9.77 17.95
C GLN A 302 -7.55 -10.51 19.23
N THR A 303 -8.09 -9.80 20.23
CA THR A 303 -8.62 -10.40 21.45
C THR A 303 -10.08 -10.87 21.32
N GLY A 304 -10.79 -10.37 20.31
CA GLY A 304 -12.20 -10.63 20.04
C GLY A 304 -13.18 -9.89 20.97
N PHE A 305 -12.70 -8.87 21.69
CA PHE A 305 -13.51 -8.05 22.57
C PHE A 305 -12.80 -6.75 22.96
N VAL A 306 -13.60 -5.75 23.35
CA VAL A 306 -13.17 -4.51 24.00
C VAL A 306 -13.80 -4.39 25.38
N LYS A 307 -13.05 -3.84 26.33
CA LYS A 307 -13.55 -3.58 27.69
C LYS A 307 -14.28 -2.23 27.73
N LEU A 308 -15.57 -2.23 28.06
CA LEU A 308 -16.40 -1.01 28.14
C LEU A 308 -16.33 -0.36 29.52
N ASP A 309 -16.38 -1.17 30.58
CA ASP A 309 -16.21 -0.73 31.97
C ASP A 309 -15.52 -1.82 32.81
N ALA A 310 -15.56 -1.76 34.15
CA ALA A 310 -14.88 -2.71 35.03
C ALA A 310 -15.30 -4.18 34.79
N ASP A 311 -16.58 -4.41 34.53
CA ASP A 311 -17.22 -5.72 34.52
C ASP A 311 -17.96 -6.03 33.20
N THR A 312 -18.08 -5.05 32.29
CA THR A 312 -18.72 -5.20 30.98
C THR A 312 -17.72 -5.09 29.83
N TYR A 313 -17.88 -6.02 28.90
CA TYR A 313 -17.09 -6.16 27.67
C TYR A 313 -18.05 -6.20 26.48
N GLN A 314 -17.64 -5.60 25.37
CA GLN A 314 -18.30 -5.77 24.08
C GLN A 314 -17.50 -6.78 23.28
N VAL A 315 -18.17 -7.77 22.71
CA VAL A 315 -17.56 -8.69 21.76
C VAL A 315 -17.19 -7.91 20.50
N GLU A 316 -16.05 -8.23 19.90
CA GLU A 316 -15.69 -7.76 18.57
C GLU A 316 -15.43 -8.98 17.70
N TYR A 317 -16.13 -9.10 16.57
CA TYR A 317 -15.97 -10.24 15.68
C TYR A 317 -14.54 -10.26 15.11
N PRO A 318 -13.73 -11.30 15.39
CA PRO A 318 -12.35 -11.31 14.92
C PRO A 318 -12.26 -11.34 13.39
N ILE A 319 -11.51 -10.40 12.83
CA ILE A 319 -11.30 -10.27 11.39
C ILE A 319 -10.53 -11.47 10.82
N ARG A 320 -11.01 -11.98 9.68
CA ARG A 320 -10.38 -13.00 8.81
C ARG A 320 -10.71 -12.70 7.35
N ASP A 321 -9.96 -13.33 6.43
CA ASP A 321 -10.31 -13.40 5.00
C ASP A 321 -11.58 -14.22 4.83
N GLU A 322 -12.71 -13.55 4.62
CA GLU A 322 -14.06 -14.15 4.64
C GLU A 322 -14.24 -15.16 3.50
N ALA A 323 -13.57 -14.94 2.37
CA ALA A 323 -13.52 -15.90 1.26
C ALA A 323 -13.05 -17.29 1.72
N THR A 324 -12.08 -17.33 2.64
CA THR A 324 -11.51 -18.55 3.18
C THR A 324 -12.21 -19.00 4.47
N ALA A 325 -12.54 -18.06 5.35
CA ALA A 325 -13.03 -18.33 6.70
C ALA A 325 -14.54 -18.58 6.78
N THR A 326 -15.31 -18.11 5.81
CA THR A 326 -16.78 -18.17 5.82
C THR A 326 -17.33 -18.79 4.55
N PHE A 327 -16.82 -18.38 3.39
CA PHE A 327 -17.39 -18.69 2.07
C PHE A 327 -16.57 -19.71 1.27
N ASN A 328 -15.68 -20.45 1.93
CA ASN A 328 -14.91 -21.47 1.26
C ASN A 328 -15.82 -22.63 0.83
N GLY A 329 -16.16 -22.65 -0.45
CA GLY A 329 -17.10 -23.61 -1.02
C GLY A 329 -18.52 -23.09 -1.19
N ASP A 330 -18.74 -21.76 -1.19
CA ASP A 330 -20.02 -21.03 -1.34
C ASP A 330 -20.85 -21.45 -2.58
N SER A 331 -21.36 -22.68 -2.53
CA SER A 331 -22.33 -23.24 -3.45
C SER A 331 -22.89 -24.56 -2.93
N ALA A 332 -24.21 -24.75 -3.04
CA ALA A 332 -24.84 -26.07 -2.92
C ALA A 332 -25.08 -26.65 -4.31
N GLY A 333 -24.43 -27.78 -4.63
CA GLY A 333 -24.59 -28.41 -5.94
C GLY A 333 -24.17 -27.52 -7.12
N GLY A 334 -23.22 -26.60 -6.89
CA GLY A 334 -22.74 -25.64 -7.88
C GLY A 334 -23.63 -24.39 -8.06
N GLN A 335 -24.71 -24.24 -7.28
CA GLN A 335 -25.47 -23.00 -7.18
C GLN A 335 -24.94 -22.16 -6.01
N PRO A 336 -24.46 -20.92 -6.23
CA PRO A 336 -24.03 -20.03 -5.15
C PRO A 336 -25.12 -19.79 -4.11
N PHE A 337 -24.75 -19.60 -2.82
CA PHE A 337 -25.75 -19.27 -1.80
C PHE A 337 -26.33 -17.86 -2.00
N PHE A 338 -25.54 -16.97 -2.60
CA PHE A 338 -25.87 -15.57 -2.83
C PHE A 338 -25.90 -15.23 -4.32
N THR A 339 -26.81 -14.34 -4.72
CA THR A 339 -27.01 -14.00 -6.14
C THR A 339 -26.05 -12.93 -6.66
N SER A 340 -25.37 -12.22 -5.77
CA SER A 340 -24.42 -11.16 -6.11
C SER A 340 -23.39 -10.94 -5.00
N ASN A 341 -22.25 -10.34 -5.35
CA ASN A 341 -21.24 -9.92 -4.37
C ASN A 341 -21.82 -8.94 -3.34
N GLN A 342 -22.75 -8.08 -3.74
CA GLN A 342 -23.38 -7.14 -2.80
C GLN A 342 -24.18 -7.90 -1.72
N ASP A 343 -24.84 -9.00 -2.09
CA ASP A 343 -25.60 -9.81 -1.13
C ASP A 343 -24.67 -10.51 -0.14
N VAL A 344 -23.54 -11.05 -0.62
CA VAL A 344 -22.46 -11.62 0.22
C VAL A 344 -21.93 -10.57 1.20
N GLN A 345 -21.56 -9.39 0.69
CA GLN A 345 -21.02 -8.30 1.50
C GLN A 345 -22.02 -7.81 2.55
N ASN A 346 -23.30 -7.66 2.18
CA ASN A 346 -24.35 -7.30 3.13
C ASN A 346 -24.55 -8.37 4.21
N ALA A 347 -24.43 -9.65 3.84
CA ALA A 347 -24.56 -10.75 4.79
C ALA A 347 -23.40 -10.77 5.80
N ILE A 348 -22.18 -10.45 5.35
CA ILE A 348 -21.04 -10.31 6.24
C ILE A 348 -21.20 -9.11 7.16
N ILE A 349 -21.59 -7.94 6.63
CA ILE A 349 -21.82 -6.73 7.44
C ILE A 349 -22.82 -7.01 8.56
N GLN A 350 -23.92 -7.71 8.26
CA GLN A 350 -24.90 -8.11 9.28
C GLN A 350 -24.33 -9.08 10.31
N THR A 351 -23.45 -10.00 9.88
CA THR A 351 -22.74 -10.91 10.79
C THR A 351 -21.83 -10.16 11.76
N TYR A 352 -21.01 -9.21 11.27
CA TYR A 352 -20.17 -8.36 12.13
C TYR A 352 -21.05 -7.55 13.10
N GLN A 353 -22.07 -6.85 12.60
CA GLN A 353 -22.99 -6.06 13.44
C GLN A 353 -23.68 -6.89 14.52
N PHE A 354 -24.09 -8.12 14.21
CA PHE A 354 -24.69 -9.03 15.18
C PHE A 354 -23.70 -9.34 16.31
N PHE A 355 -22.50 -9.84 15.98
CA PHE A 355 -21.51 -10.21 16.98
C PHE A 355 -20.99 -9.01 17.76
N ASP A 356 -20.76 -7.87 17.10
CA ASP A 356 -20.27 -6.64 17.72
C ASP A 356 -21.28 -6.01 18.68
N SER A 357 -22.56 -6.37 18.57
CA SER A 357 -23.59 -5.92 19.52
C SER A 357 -23.71 -6.81 20.76
N ILE A 358 -23.02 -7.95 20.80
CA ILE A 358 -23.02 -8.84 21.95
C ILE A 358 -22.21 -8.20 23.09
N GLN A 359 -22.78 -8.20 24.29
CA GLN A 359 -22.09 -7.75 25.51
C GLN A 359 -21.93 -8.90 26.49
N VAL A 360 -20.81 -8.91 27.20
CA VAL A 360 -20.51 -9.87 28.27
C VAL A 360 -20.29 -9.10 29.56
N THR A 361 -21.13 -9.34 30.57
CA THR A 361 -21.10 -8.65 31.86
C THR A 361 -20.91 -9.63 33.02
N ASN A 362 -20.05 -9.28 33.97
CA ASN A 362 -19.91 -10.02 35.22
C ASN A 362 -20.89 -9.49 36.28
N GLU A 363 -21.95 -10.24 36.52
CA GLU A 363 -22.99 -9.90 37.50
C GLU A 363 -22.76 -10.69 38.79
N ASN A 364 -22.08 -10.08 39.75
CA ASN A 364 -21.82 -10.67 41.07
C ASN A 364 -21.14 -12.05 41.00
N GLY A 365 -20.18 -12.21 40.08
CA GLY A 365 -19.44 -13.46 39.86
C GLY A 365 -20.08 -14.41 38.85
N THR A 366 -21.26 -14.06 38.31
CA THR A 366 -21.88 -14.79 37.20
C THR A 366 -21.67 -14.02 35.91
N TRP A 367 -21.00 -14.64 34.94
CA TRP A 367 -20.84 -14.03 33.63
C TRP A 367 -22.08 -14.25 32.77
N VAL A 368 -22.63 -13.16 32.26
CA VAL A 368 -23.84 -13.13 31.46
C VAL A 368 -23.55 -12.47 30.13
N LEU A 369 -23.85 -13.17 29.06
CA LEU A 369 -23.79 -12.69 27.69
C LEU A 369 -25.18 -12.17 27.29
N THR A 370 -25.25 -10.98 26.69
CA THR A 370 -26.48 -10.37 26.17
C THR A 370 -26.38 -10.31 24.65
N MET A 371 -27.28 -11.00 23.95
CA MET A 371 -27.37 -11.02 22.48
C MET A 371 -28.55 -10.19 22.00
N PRO A 372 -28.42 -9.44 20.90
CA PRO A 372 -29.56 -8.78 20.28
C PRO A 372 -30.52 -9.81 19.67
N SER A 373 -31.74 -9.39 19.33
CA SER A 373 -32.52 -10.04 18.29
C SER A 373 -31.88 -9.79 16.93
N GLU A 374 -31.98 -10.78 16.04
CA GLU A 374 -31.50 -10.72 14.66
C GLU A 374 -32.41 -9.85 13.76
N GLY A 375 -33.56 -9.41 14.27
CA GLY A 375 -34.46 -8.42 13.65
C GLY A 375 -35.24 -8.87 12.41
N ALA A 376 -34.65 -9.69 11.54
CA ALA A 376 -35.22 -10.13 10.27
C ALA A 376 -35.57 -11.64 10.27
N THR A 377 -36.67 -12.00 9.61
CA THR A 377 -37.23 -13.37 9.67
C THR A 377 -36.38 -14.46 9.03
N SER A 378 -35.38 -14.11 8.22
CA SER A 378 -34.48 -15.08 7.57
C SER A 378 -33.20 -15.34 8.36
N TRP A 379 -32.94 -14.55 9.41
CA TRP A 379 -31.71 -14.61 10.19
C TRP A 379 -32.00 -15.19 11.56
N PHE A 380 -31.06 -15.96 12.06
CA PHE A 380 -31.19 -16.60 13.36
C PHE A 380 -29.83 -17.00 13.90
N SER A 381 -29.68 -16.93 15.22
CA SER A 381 -28.53 -17.50 15.92
C SER A 381 -28.81 -18.91 16.46
N TYR A 382 -27.75 -19.72 16.50
CA TYR A 382 -27.66 -20.91 17.32
C TYR A 382 -26.67 -20.69 18.46
N THR A 383 -27.05 -21.10 19.66
CA THR A 383 -26.12 -21.19 20.79
C THR A 383 -25.99 -22.63 21.25
N THR A 384 -24.77 -23.09 21.50
CA THR A 384 -24.46 -24.44 22.00
C THR A 384 -23.37 -24.42 23.06
N THR A 385 -23.35 -25.42 23.94
CA THR A 385 -22.25 -25.62 24.91
C THR A 385 -22.12 -27.09 25.29
N LEU A 386 -21.04 -27.45 25.99
CA LEU A 386 -20.95 -28.74 26.68
C LEU A 386 -21.83 -28.71 27.93
N GLY A 387 -23.07 -29.20 27.78
CA GLY A 387 -24.07 -29.23 28.84
C GLY A 387 -25.34 -28.49 28.44
N GLN A 388 -26.05 -27.97 29.43
CA GLN A 388 -27.28 -27.20 29.19
C GLN A 388 -26.98 -25.69 29.19
N ILE A 389 -27.59 -25.00 28.25
CA ILE A 389 -27.59 -23.54 28.16
C ILE A 389 -28.64 -23.01 29.12
N GLN A 390 -28.26 -22.02 29.92
CA GLN A 390 -29.20 -21.25 30.74
C GLN A 390 -29.45 -19.89 30.11
N TYR A 391 -30.70 -19.56 29.82
CA TYR A 391 -31.07 -18.30 29.17
C TYR A 391 -32.28 -17.62 29.81
N GLU A 392 -32.44 -16.33 29.57
CA GLU A 392 -33.56 -15.50 30.01
C GLU A 392 -34.00 -14.62 28.84
N ARG A 393 -35.29 -14.63 28.51
CA ARG A 393 -35.88 -13.75 27.50
C ARG A 393 -36.25 -12.40 28.13
N PRO A 394 -36.48 -11.35 27.32
CA PRO A 394 -36.97 -10.07 27.83
C PRO A 394 -38.22 -10.27 28.69
N GLY A 395 -38.17 -9.75 29.93
CA GLY A 395 -39.27 -9.82 30.88
C GLY A 395 -39.44 -11.15 31.61
N ASP A 396 -38.69 -12.20 31.27
CA ASP A 396 -38.62 -13.39 32.12
C ASP A 396 -38.00 -13.01 33.49
N THR A 397 -38.40 -13.72 34.54
CA THR A 397 -37.84 -13.53 35.91
C THR A 397 -37.04 -14.73 36.39
N THR A 398 -36.90 -15.74 35.54
CA THR A 398 -36.27 -17.03 35.85
C THR A 398 -35.51 -17.54 34.64
N TRP A 399 -34.36 -18.16 34.90
CA TRP A 399 -33.55 -18.81 33.88
C TRP A 399 -34.22 -20.09 33.38
N SER A 400 -34.38 -20.19 32.06
CA SER A 400 -34.78 -21.40 31.35
C SER A 400 -33.56 -22.23 30.95
N THR A 401 -33.75 -23.53 30.70
CA THR A 401 -32.67 -24.45 30.30
C THR A 401 -32.99 -25.16 29.00
N THR A 402 -32.01 -25.27 28.09
CA THR A 402 -32.12 -26.04 26.84
C THR A 402 -30.77 -26.66 26.47
N ASP A 403 -30.76 -27.72 25.67
CA ASP A 403 -29.52 -28.30 25.14
C ASP A 403 -28.94 -27.44 23.99
N VAL A 404 -29.81 -26.84 23.19
CA VAL A 404 -29.49 -25.92 22.08
C VAL A 404 -30.47 -24.76 22.13
N LEU A 405 -29.98 -23.53 21.98
CA LEU A 405 -30.81 -22.34 21.89
C LEU A 405 -30.93 -21.95 20.41
N ASP A 406 -32.12 -22.09 19.85
CA ASP A 406 -32.49 -21.59 18.53
C ASP A 406 -33.30 -20.31 18.72
N SER A 407 -32.78 -19.17 18.25
CA SER A 407 -33.44 -17.87 18.39
C SER A 407 -34.84 -17.82 17.79
N ARG A 408 -35.13 -18.66 16.78
CA ARG A 408 -36.46 -18.72 16.13
C ARG A 408 -37.55 -19.26 17.04
N ASP A 409 -37.18 -20.08 18.03
CA ASP A 409 -38.12 -20.68 18.98
C ASP A 409 -38.52 -19.70 20.10
N LEU A 410 -37.88 -18.53 20.16
CA LEU A 410 -38.02 -17.59 21.27
C LEU A 410 -39.07 -16.50 21.03
N GLY A 411 -39.40 -16.22 19.76
CA GLY A 411 -40.41 -15.23 19.39
C GLY A 411 -40.07 -13.80 19.79
N LEU A 412 -38.79 -13.42 19.68
CA LEU A 412 -38.28 -12.09 20.02
C LEU A 412 -38.81 -11.00 19.09
N ALA A 413 -39.04 -9.81 19.63
CA ALA A 413 -39.17 -8.57 18.86
C ALA A 413 -37.79 -8.07 18.40
N ALA A 414 -37.76 -7.16 17.41
CA ALA A 414 -36.50 -6.70 16.81
C ALA A 414 -35.58 -5.92 17.78
N ASP A 415 -36.13 -5.33 18.84
CA ASP A 415 -35.43 -4.58 19.88
C ASP A 415 -35.23 -5.39 21.17
N ASP A 416 -35.64 -6.65 21.18
CA ASP A 416 -35.42 -7.56 22.30
C ASP A 416 -33.97 -8.03 22.37
N SER A 417 -33.56 -8.45 23.57
CA SER A 417 -32.25 -9.08 23.80
C SER A 417 -32.40 -10.33 24.67
N ILE A 418 -31.63 -11.37 24.36
CA ILE A 418 -31.57 -12.58 25.19
C ILE A 418 -30.35 -12.53 26.09
N ARG A 419 -30.51 -12.96 27.33
CA ARG A 419 -29.41 -13.12 28.27
C ARG A 419 -29.06 -14.60 28.38
N VAL A 420 -27.78 -14.94 28.32
CA VAL A 420 -27.26 -16.31 28.38
C VAL A 420 -26.16 -16.37 29.42
N LYS A 421 -26.23 -17.30 30.37
CA LYS A 421 -25.12 -17.49 31.33
C LYS A 421 -23.96 -18.19 30.66
N LEU A 422 -22.76 -17.63 30.81
CA LEU A 422 -21.53 -18.31 30.43
C LEU A 422 -21.19 -19.40 31.47
N PRO A 423 -20.97 -20.65 31.05
CA PRO A 423 -20.54 -21.69 31.95
C PRO A 423 -19.11 -21.43 32.46
N THR A 424 -18.83 -21.79 33.71
CA THR A 424 -17.54 -21.49 34.36
C THR A 424 -16.40 -22.42 33.95
N SER A 425 -16.67 -23.48 33.18
CA SER A 425 -15.71 -24.53 32.84
C SER A 425 -15.79 -25.01 31.39
N SER A 426 -16.53 -24.31 30.55
CA SER A 426 -16.64 -24.61 29.11
C SER A 426 -16.84 -23.31 28.33
N SER A 427 -16.69 -23.39 27.01
CA SER A 427 -17.09 -22.32 26.10
C SER A 427 -18.56 -22.47 25.69
N ILE A 428 -19.15 -21.37 25.27
CA ILE A 428 -20.35 -21.35 24.45
C ILE A 428 -19.93 -21.07 23.01
N SER A 429 -20.48 -21.82 22.06
CA SER A 429 -20.43 -21.47 20.64
C SER A 429 -21.71 -20.72 20.25
N ILE A 430 -21.55 -19.62 19.52
CA ILE A 430 -22.63 -18.80 18.97
C ILE A 430 -22.39 -18.70 17.47
N SER A 431 -23.35 -19.14 16.67
CA SER A 431 -23.29 -18.95 15.23
C SER A 431 -24.43 -18.07 14.72
N MET A 432 -24.13 -17.23 13.73
CA MET A 432 -25.11 -16.47 12.98
C MET A 432 -25.41 -17.20 11.68
N ASN A 433 -26.69 -17.39 11.39
CA ASN A 433 -27.15 -18.22 10.29
C ASN A 433 -28.19 -17.48 9.46
N GLN A 434 -28.27 -17.84 8.18
CA GLN A 434 -29.30 -17.37 7.28
C GLN A 434 -30.05 -18.54 6.66
N MET A 435 -31.39 -18.43 6.61
CA MET A 435 -32.24 -19.33 5.87
C MET A 435 -32.10 -19.09 4.36
N LEU A 436 -31.90 -20.18 3.61
CA LEU A 436 -31.86 -20.20 2.15
C LEU A 436 -33.04 -21.04 1.62
N PRO A 437 -34.27 -20.51 1.65
CA PRO A 437 -35.47 -21.28 1.31
C PRO A 437 -35.45 -21.80 -0.13
N ASP A 438 -34.87 -21.05 -1.07
CA ASP A 438 -34.75 -21.44 -2.47
C ASP A 438 -33.80 -22.65 -2.67
N LEU A 439 -32.90 -22.88 -1.71
CA LEU A 439 -31.99 -24.03 -1.68
C LEU A 439 -32.42 -25.10 -0.66
N GLY A 440 -33.53 -24.88 0.06
CA GLY A 440 -34.08 -25.83 1.03
C GLY A 440 -33.21 -26.04 2.28
N GLY A 441 -32.40 -25.04 2.67
CA GLY A 441 -31.43 -25.19 3.75
C GLY A 441 -31.11 -23.88 4.48
N THR A 442 -29.98 -23.90 5.19
CA THR A 442 -29.42 -22.76 5.93
C THR A 442 -27.92 -22.69 5.69
N VAL A 443 -27.34 -21.51 5.80
CA VAL A 443 -25.90 -21.30 5.76
C VAL A 443 -25.44 -20.66 7.07
N VAL A 444 -24.31 -21.13 7.60
CA VAL A 444 -23.63 -20.49 8.73
C VAL A 444 -22.78 -19.36 8.15
N LEU A 445 -22.92 -18.15 8.67
CA LEU A 445 -22.22 -16.96 8.15
C LEU A 445 -21.13 -16.44 9.09
N GLY A 446 -21.14 -16.91 10.34
CA GLY A 446 -20.05 -16.70 11.26
C GLY A 446 -20.28 -17.47 12.54
N GLU A 447 -19.20 -17.86 13.20
CA GLU A 447 -19.25 -18.51 14.51
C GLU A 447 -18.15 -17.97 15.43
N ILE A 448 -18.50 -17.74 16.69
CA ILE A 448 -17.54 -17.46 17.77
C ILE A 448 -17.69 -18.46 18.90
N GLN A 449 -16.59 -18.69 19.61
CA GLN A 449 -16.59 -19.29 20.93
C GLN A 449 -16.29 -18.22 21.98
N VAL A 450 -17.12 -18.17 23.00
CA VAL A 450 -16.96 -17.29 24.16
C VAL A 450 -16.74 -18.15 25.40
N ALA A 451 -15.67 -17.90 26.13
CA ALA A 451 -15.36 -18.59 27.38
C ALA A 451 -14.89 -17.63 28.45
N VAL A 452 -15.02 -18.05 29.71
CA VAL A 452 -14.40 -17.36 30.84
C VAL A 452 -13.55 -18.36 31.61
N GLU A 453 -12.24 -18.21 31.53
CA GLU A 453 -11.28 -19.06 32.22
C GLU A 453 -10.53 -18.26 33.27
N ASN A 454 -10.59 -18.70 34.53
CA ASN A 454 -9.94 -18.01 35.65
C ASN A 454 -10.35 -16.52 35.78
N GLY A 455 -11.59 -16.19 35.38
CA GLY A 455 -12.10 -14.82 35.39
C GLY A 455 -11.64 -13.94 34.23
N ALA A 456 -10.90 -14.48 33.26
CA ALA A 456 -10.54 -13.80 32.03
C ALA A 456 -11.47 -14.24 30.89
N LEU A 457 -12.07 -13.26 30.20
CA LEU A 457 -12.86 -13.48 28.99
C LEU A 457 -11.92 -13.87 27.84
N SER A 458 -12.35 -14.83 27.04
CA SER A 458 -11.79 -15.12 25.72
C SER A 458 -12.90 -15.20 24.69
N VAL A 459 -12.63 -14.62 23.52
CA VAL A 459 -13.49 -14.70 22.35
C VAL A 459 -12.63 -15.18 21.19
N GLN A 460 -13.08 -16.23 20.51
CA GLN A 460 -12.37 -16.81 19.38
C GLN A 460 -13.33 -17.03 18.22
N ARG A 461 -12.99 -16.52 17.04
CA ARG A 461 -13.69 -16.89 15.81
C ARG A 461 -13.38 -18.32 15.41
N ILE A 462 -14.40 -19.03 14.96
CA ILE A 462 -14.30 -20.35 14.34
C ILE A 462 -14.43 -20.17 12.82
N ASP A 463 -13.43 -20.64 12.07
CA ASP A 463 -13.52 -20.69 10.62
C ASP A 463 -14.50 -21.79 10.23
N ILE A 464 -15.45 -21.45 9.37
CA ILE A 464 -16.52 -22.34 8.94
C ILE A 464 -16.32 -22.72 7.47
N SER A 465 -16.45 -24.01 7.17
CA SER A 465 -16.58 -24.48 5.79
C SER A 465 -18.07 -24.56 5.47
N SER A 466 -18.60 -23.52 4.84
CA SER A 466 -20.01 -23.42 4.43
C SER A 466 -20.39 -24.38 3.32
#